data_AF-A0A377FMT4-F1
#
_entry.id   AF-A0A377FMT4-F1
#
_cell.length_a   1.000
_cell.length_b   1.000
_cell.length_c   1.000
_cell.angle_alpha   90.00
_cell.angle_beta   90.00
_cell.angle_gamma   90.00
#
_symmetry.space_group_name_H-M   'P 1'
#
loop_
_entity.id
_entity.type
_entity.pdbx_description
1 polymer ?
#
loop_
_entity_poly.entity_id
_entity_poly.type
_entity_poly.pdbx_seq_one_letter_code
_entity_poly.pdbx_strand_id
1 'polypeptide(L)' 'MDTLDKSSRDYEICLCKKINRGYVEDLIKEKNIKTLKDLCEIGDIGNVCGGCREDLDMVLEEVLNSNV' A
#
# COMPACT_ATOMS: atom_id res chain seq x y z
N MET A 1 7.19 -11.30 21.17
CA MET A 1 7.52 -11.02 19.75
C MET A 1 6.37 -10.16 19.28
N ASP A 2 6.60 -8.86 19.21
CA ASP A 2 5.55 -7.87 18.97
C ASP A 2 4.78 -8.24 17.70
N THR A 3 3.46 -8.37 17.85
CA THR A 3 2.55 -8.60 16.74
C THR A 3 2.64 -7.40 15.82
N LEU A 4 3.31 -7.56 14.67
CA LEU A 4 3.44 -6.52 13.67
C LEU A 4 2.03 -6.19 13.14
N ASP A 5 1.45 -5.09 13.61
CA ASP A 5 0.12 -4.66 13.21
C ASP A 5 0.17 -4.05 11.81
N LYS A 6 -0.13 -4.86 10.78
CA LYS A 6 -0.19 -4.44 9.38
C LYS A 6 -1.33 -3.45 9.09
N SER A 7 -2.25 -3.24 10.02
CA SER A 7 -3.31 -2.23 9.89
C SER A 7 -2.85 -0.84 10.32
N SER A 8 -1.73 -0.73 11.06
CA SER A 8 -1.15 0.55 11.45
C SER A 8 -0.70 1.35 10.23
N ARG A 9 -1.01 2.66 10.20
CA ARG A 9 -0.51 3.58 9.17
C ARG A 9 1.01 3.71 9.16
N ASP A 10 1.68 3.37 10.26
CA ASP A 10 3.14 3.38 10.37
C ASP A 10 3.79 2.07 9.88
N TYR A 11 2.99 1.06 9.51
CA TYR A 11 3.51 -0.19 8.96
C TYR A 11 4.32 0.06 7.69
N GLU A 12 5.61 -0.29 7.69
CA GLU A 12 6.49 -0.16 6.54
C GLU A 12 6.18 -1.26 5.51
N ILE A 13 5.35 -0.93 4.52
CA ILE A 13 4.94 -1.85 3.44
C ILE A 13 6.11 -2.17 2.50
N CYS A 14 6.85 -1.13 2.06
CA CYS A 14 7.94 -1.32 1.11
C CYS A 14 9.28 -0.99 1.75
N LEU A 15 10.01 -2.03 2.18
CA LEU A 15 11.33 -1.89 2.81
C LEU A 15 12.38 -1.29 1.87
N CYS A 16 12.29 -1.54 0.56
CA CYS A 16 13.24 -1.02 -0.44
C CYS A 16 13.18 0.50 -0.57
N LYS A 17 11.99 1.09 -0.42
CA LYS A 17 11.74 2.52 -0.61
C LYS A 17 11.31 3.25 0.66
N LYS A 18 11.23 2.55 1.79
CA LYS A 18 10.83 3.10 3.09
C LYS A 18 9.46 3.78 3.04
N ILE A 19 8.51 3.10 2.40
CA ILE A 19 7.13 3.56 2.25
C ILE A 19 6.25 2.85 3.28
N ASN A 20 5.46 3.64 4.01
CA ASN A 20 4.50 3.16 5.00
C ASN A 20 3.08 3.02 4.44
N ARG A 21 2.21 2.35 5.20
CA ARG A 21 0.81 2.14 4.87
C ARG A 21 0.03 3.45 4.73
N GLY A 22 0.24 4.41 5.61
CA GLY A 22 -0.44 5.70 5.57
C GLY A 22 -0.27 6.42 4.23
N TYR A 23 0.96 6.44 3.71
CA TYR A 23 1.24 6.99 2.37
C TYR A 23 0.46 6.27 1.26
N VAL A 24 0.40 4.94 1.31
CA VAL A 24 -0.31 4.14 0.30
C VAL A 24 -1.81 4.41 0.34
N GLU A 25 -2.42 4.45 1.54
CA GLU A 25 -3.84 4.78 1.72
C GLU A 25 -4.17 6.18 1.18
N ASP A 26 -3.34 7.17 1.50
CA ASP A 26 -3.54 8.56 1.08
C ASP A 26 -3.41 8.66 -0.45
N LEU A 27 -2.38 8.02 -1.04
CA LEU A 27 -2.18 7.99 -2.48
C LEU A 27 -3.37 7.36 -3.23
N ILE A 28 -3.90 6.25 -2.73
CA ILE A 28 -5.07 5.59 -3.33
C ILE A 28 -6.28 6.54 -3.35
N LYS A 29 -6.52 7.23 -2.24
CA LYS A 29 -7.66 8.15 -2.09
C LYS A 29 -7.49 9.41 -2.92
N GLU A 30 -6.33 10.07 -2.84
CA GLU A 30 -6.05 11.33 -3.54
C GLU A 30 -6.01 11.17 -5.07
N LYS A 31 -5.51 10.04 -5.56
CA LYS A 31 -5.39 9.75 -7.00
C LYS A 31 -6.52 8.88 -7.53
N ASN A 32 -7.47 8.50 -6.68
CA ASN A 32 -8.59 7.62 -7.01
C ASN A 32 -8.16 6.31 -7.70
N ILE A 33 -7.08 5.70 -7.20
CA ILE A 33 -6.47 4.50 -7.77
C ILE A 33 -7.39 3.30 -7.58
N LYS A 34 -7.53 2.47 -8.62
CA LYS A 34 -8.41 1.29 -8.63
C LYS A 34 -7.70 -0.02 -8.92
N THR A 35 -6.43 0.01 -9.32
CA THR A 35 -5.68 -1.19 -9.68
C THR A 35 -4.30 -1.19 -9.05
N LEU A 36 -3.79 -2.37 -8.70
CA LEU A 36 -2.44 -2.54 -8.17
C LEU A 36 -1.38 -2.00 -9.14
N LYS A 37 -1.63 -2.15 -10.45
CA LYS A 37 -0.75 -1.63 -11.49
C LYS A 37 -0.62 -0.12 -11.40
N ASP A 38 -1.73 0.60 -11.39
CA ASP A 38 -1.73 2.07 -11.28
C ASP A 38 -1.10 2.52 -9.95
N LEU A 39 -1.35 1.77 -8.86
CA LEU A 39 -0.71 2.03 -7.56
C LEU A 39 0.82 1.96 -7.63
N CYS A 40 1.35 0.90 -8.25
CA CYS A 40 2.79 0.71 -8.39
C CYS A 40 3.42 1.75 -9.33
N GLU A 41 2.73 2.10 -10.43
CA GLU A 41 3.22 3.06 -11.42
C GLU A 41 3.19 4.50 -10.88
N ILE A 42 2.07 4.95 -10.30
CA ILE A 42 1.91 6.32 -9.77
C ILE A 42 2.71 6.50 -8.48
N GLY A 43 2.71 5.49 -7.61
CA GLY A 43 3.39 5.53 -6.31
C GLY A 43 4.87 5.22 -6.38
N ASP A 44 5.41 4.90 -7.56
CA ASP A 44 6.77 4.41 -7.77
C ASP A 44 7.16 3.36 -6.72
N ILE A 45 6.32 2.34 -6.54
CA ILE A 45 6.40 1.35 -5.46
C ILE A 45 6.23 -0.07 -6.02
N GLY A 46 6.77 -1.08 -5.33
CA GLY A 46 6.63 -2.49 -5.75
C GLY A 46 7.43 -2.85 -7.02
N ASN A 47 8.31 -1.98 -7.49
CA ASN A 47 9.08 -2.15 -8.72
C ASN A 47 10.57 -2.49 -8.53
N VAL A 48 11.04 -2.63 -7.28
CA VAL A 48 12.42 -3.04 -6.96
C VAL A 48 12.54 -4.57 -6.81
N CYS A 49 12.06 -5.12 -5.69
CA CYS A 49 12.07 -6.57 -5.44
C CYS A 49 10.69 -7.24 -5.63
N GLY A 50 9.62 -6.44 -5.65
CA GLY A 50 8.24 -6.93 -5.78
C GLY A 50 7.63 -7.54 -4.51
N GLY A 51 8.40 -7.76 -3.44
CA GLY A 51 7.92 -8.47 -2.24
C GLY A 51 6.78 -7.78 -1.48
N CYS A 52 6.57 -6.47 -1.66
CA CYS A 52 5.47 -5.73 -1.02
C CYS A 52 4.16 -5.74 -1.82
N ARG A 53 4.12 -6.36 -3.01
CA ARG A 53 2.94 -6.28 -3.91
C ARG A 53 1.69 -6.90 -3.30
N GLU A 54 1.82 -7.99 -2.55
CA GLU A 54 0.69 -8.63 -1.86
C GLU A 54 0.10 -7.71 -0.77
N ASP A 55 0.96 -7.07 0.03
CA ASP A 55 0.52 -6.10 1.05
C ASP A 55 -0.11 -4.84 0.41
N LEU A 56 0.40 -4.39 -0.74
CA LEU A 56 -0.18 -3.27 -1.49
C LEU A 56 -1.57 -3.59 -2.04
N ASP A 57 -1.76 -4.80 -2.56
CA ASP A 57 -3.05 -5.24 -3.10
C ASP A 57 -4.09 -5.35 -1.99
N MET A 58 -3.69 -5.90 -0.83
CA MET A 58 -4.53 -5.94 0.37
C MET A 58 -4.99 -4.54 0.82
N VAL A 59 -4.07 -3.58 0.91
CA VAL A 59 -4.41 -2.19 1.28
C VAL A 59 -5.33 -1.55 0.24
N LEU A 60 -5.10 -1.82 -1.05
CA LEU A 60 -5.96 -1.34 -2.13
C LEU A 60 -7.40 -1.88 -1.98
N GLU A 61 -7.55 -3.19 -1.82
CA GLU A 61 -8.84 -3.83 -1.61
C GLU A 61 -9.55 -3.29 -0.36
N GLU A 62 -8.84 -3.16 0.77
CA GLU A 62 -9.39 -2.61 2.01
C GLU A 62 -9.91 -1.17 1.82
N VAL A 63 -9.14 -0.31 1.14
CA VAL A 63 -9.56 1.08 0.88
C VAL A 63 -10.76 1.12 -0.07
N LEU A 64 -10.82 0.27 -1.09
CA LEU A 64 -11.94 0.21 -2.03
C LEU A 64 -13.22 -0.32 -1.38
N ASN A 65 -13.09 -1.33 -0.51
CA ASN A 65 -14.22 -1.94 0.21
C ASN A 65 -14.69 -1.13 1.43
N SER A 66 -13.87 -0.20 1.94
CA SER A 66 -14.25 0.70 3.04
C SER A 66 -15.12 1.89 2.59
N ASN A 67 -15.38 2.04 1.28
CA ASN A 67 -16.25 3.09 0.72
C ASN A 67 -17.68 2.60 0.45
N VAL A 68 -18.12 1.52 1.11
CA VAL A 68 -19.48 0.95 1.01
C VAL A 68 -20.25 1.16 2.31
#